data_AF-A0A9R0JGF4-F1
#
_entry.id   AF-A0A9R0JGF4-F1
#
_cell.length_a   1.000
_cell.length_b   1.000
_cell.length_c   1.000
_cell.angle_alpha   90.00
_cell.angle_beta   90.00
_cell.angle_gamma   90.00
#
_symmetry.space_group_name_H-M   'P 1'
#
loop_
_entity.id
_entity.type
_entity.pdbx_description
1 polymer ?
#
loop_
_entity_poly.entity_id
_entity_poly.type
_entity_poly.pdbx_seq_one_letter_code
_entity_poly.pdbx_strand_id
1 'polypeptide(L)'
;MVKALFSDMHHFLQLSINHSKDEIDYSGKFIIIKKRNFCVRPPHRKDRLVGTLAGSHVGACADVMLTSASYFLLCCWKDNNNIHDDYETVSLLSISLSELTVPVGVVGPLLLDGKEYYVPIATTEGCLVASTNRGCKAVYLSGGAYSVVLRDGVTRAPVVRFCSAKRAAEVKFFLEDPRNFATISAIFTRSSRNARLQSIKSAIAGKNLYMRFSCSTGDAMGMDIVSEGVQHVLVHLHAQFPEMDVISISGNYCTDKKAAAMNWVEGRGKLVVCEATIKEEVVNKVLKTSVETLVELNTLKNLVGSALAGALGGYNAHASNIVTAIFIATGQDPAQNVESSNCITMLEAVNQGKDLHISVTMPSIQVGTLEGGTELASQAACLNLLGVKGANKHKEGENSRVLAKIVAASVLAGELSLLSAIAAGQLVKSHLKYNRSTKHISQLTGI
;
A
#
# COMPACT_ATOMS: atom_id res chain seq x y z
N MET A 1 -44.30 -5.19 -13.29
CA MET A 1 -43.23 -4.43 -13.98
C MET A 1 -41.84 -5.09 -13.93
N VAL A 2 -41.70 -6.37 -13.53
CA VAL A 2 -40.43 -7.13 -13.57
C VAL A 2 -40.46 -8.28 -14.59
N LYS A 3 -41.63 -8.59 -15.19
CA LYS A 3 -41.76 -9.59 -16.27
C LYS A 3 -41.51 -9.06 -17.68
N ALA A 4 -41.44 -7.73 -17.88
CA ALA A 4 -41.12 -7.14 -19.18
C ALA A 4 -39.60 -7.04 -19.44
N LEU A 5 -38.79 -6.92 -18.39
CA LEU A 5 -37.31 -6.87 -18.49
C LEU A 5 -36.64 -8.22 -18.82
N PHE A 6 -37.36 -9.34 -18.69
CA PHE A 6 -36.83 -10.68 -19.03
C PHE A 6 -37.15 -11.12 -20.47
N SER A 7 -38.09 -10.46 -21.15
CA SER A 7 -38.41 -10.75 -22.56
C SER A 7 -37.35 -10.18 -23.50
N ASP A 8 -36.84 -8.98 -23.20
CA ASP A 8 -35.86 -8.30 -24.07
C ASP A 8 -34.44 -8.88 -23.94
N MET A 9 -34.12 -9.53 -22.82
CA MET A 9 -32.86 -10.28 -22.66
C MET A 9 -32.85 -11.60 -23.46
N HIS A 10 -34.03 -12.19 -23.69
CA HIS A 10 -34.15 -13.45 -24.43
C HIS A 10 -33.95 -13.25 -25.93
N HIS A 11 -34.33 -12.08 -26.47
CA HIS A 11 -34.14 -11.75 -27.88
C HIS A 11 -32.68 -11.35 -28.18
N PHE A 12 -31.97 -10.74 -27.23
CA PHE A 12 -30.55 -10.40 -27.36
C PHE A 12 -29.63 -11.64 -27.27
N LEU A 13 -30.00 -12.63 -26.45
CA LEU A 13 -29.27 -13.90 -26.33
C LEU A 13 -29.51 -14.86 -27.52
N GLN A 14 -30.64 -14.74 -28.23
CA GLN A 14 -30.92 -15.54 -29.42
C GLN A 14 -30.20 -15.06 -30.69
N LEU A 15 -29.69 -13.82 -30.71
CA LEU A 15 -28.91 -13.27 -31.83
C LEU A 15 -27.40 -13.55 -31.72
N SER A 16 -26.89 -13.94 -30.55
CA SER A 16 -25.49 -14.38 -30.38
C SER A 16 -25.30 -15.91 -30.38
N ILE A 17 -26.38 -16.68 -30.50
CA ILE A 17 -26.34 -18.15 -30.57
C ILE A 17 -26.87 -18.59 -31.94
N ASN A 18 -26.10 -18.34 -32.99
CA ASN A 18 -26.28 -19.01 -34.28
C ASN A 18 -24.96 -19.51 -34.90
N HIS A 19 -23.85 -19.48 -34.17
CA HIS A 19 -22.58 -20.06 -34.61
C HIS A 19 -21.84 -20.79 -33.48
N SER A 20 -22.44 -21.84 -32.94
CA SER A 20 -21.71 -22.97 -32.37
C SER A 20 -22.69 -24.11 -32.09
N LYS A 21 -22.55 -25.23 -32.81
CA LYS A 21 -23.21 -26.50 -32.46
C LYS A 21 -22.47 -27.09 -31.27
N ASP A 22 -23.01 -26.97 -30.06
CA ASP A 22 -22.60 -27.80 -28.92
C ASP A 22 -23.85 -28.19 -28.11
N GLU A 23 -23.98 -29.48 -27.80
CA GLU A 23 -25.05 -30.07 -26.97
C GLU A 23 -24.86 -29.68 -25.49
N ILE A 24 -25.97 -29.35 -24.82
CA ILE A 24 -26.00 -29.07 -23.37
C ILE A 24 -26.65 -30.27 -22.66
N ASP A 25 -25.90 -30.95 -21.80
CA ASP A 25 -26.45 -31.92 -20.84
C ASP A 25 -26.72 -31.23 -19.50
N TYR A 26 -27.94 -31.38 -18.98
CA TYR A 26 -28.41 -30.77 -17.74
C TYR A 26 -28.47 -31.81 -16.63
N SER A 27 -27.42 -31.89 -15.82
CA SER A 27 -27.51 -32.43 -14.46
C SER A 27 -27.00 -31.37 -13.47
N GLY A 28 -27.84 -31.07 -12.47
CA GLY A 28 -27.72 -29.88 -11.65
C GLY A 28 -26.46 -29.81 -10.78
N LYS A 29 -26.00 -28.56 -10.59
CA LYS A 29 -24.89 -28.03 -9.78
C LYS A 29 -23.56 -27.87 -10.56
N PHE A 30 -23.24 -26.59 -10.79
CA PHE A 30 -22.03 -26.00 -11.41
C PHE A 30 -21.97 -25.97 -12.95
N ILE A 31 -21.77 -24.76 -13.51
CA ILE A 31 -21.45 -24.54 -14.92
C ILE A 31 -19.92 -24.54 -15.05
N ILE A 32 -19.36 -25.55 -15.71
CA ILE A 32 -17.93 -25.60 -16.10
C ILE A 32 -17.87 -25.47 -17.62
N ILE A 33 -17.32 -24.36 -18.12
CA ILE A 33 -17.03 -24.18 -19.55
C ILE A 33 -15.66 -24.79 -19.85
N LYS A 34 -15.62 -25.99 -20.44
CA LYS A 34 -14.40 -26.58 -21.00
C LYS A 34 -14.17 -26.07 -22.43
N LYS A 35 -13.12 -25.27 -22.67
CA LYS A 35 -12.63 -25.00 -24.03
C LYS A 35 -11.77 -26.19 -24.53
N ARG A 36 -12.07 -26.70 -25.73
CA ARG A 36 -11.28 -27.75 -26.41
C ARG A 36 -9.88 -27.25 -26.80
N ASN A 37 -8.88 -28.12 -26.62
CA ASN A 37 -7.51 -27.96 -27.09
C ASN A 37 -7.45 -27.89 -28.63
N PHE A 38 -6.77 -26.88 -29.18
CA PHE A 38 -6.33 -26.88 -30.58
C PHE A 38 -5.00 -27.64 -30.70
N CYS A 39 -4.96 -28.62 -31.61
CA CYS A 39 -3.75 -29.38 -31.94
C CYS A 39 -3.16 -28.81 -33.23
N VAL A 40 -1.97 -28.22 -33.17
CA VAL A 40 -1.22 -27.76 -34.36
C VAL A 40 -0.19 -28.83 -34.73
N ARG A 41 -0.28 -29.40 -35.94
CA ARG A 41 0.72 -30.34 -36.48
C ARG A 41 2.01 -29.58 -36.84
N PRO A 42 3.21 -30.09 -36.49
CA PRO A 42 4.47 -29.48 -36.92
C PRO A 42 4.82 -29.88 -38.36
N PRO A 43 5.58 -29.05 -39.11
CA PRO A 43 5.99 -29.36 -40.47
C PRO A 43 7.15 -30.37 -40.50
N HIS A 44 7.15 -31.23 -41.50
CA HIS A 44 8.21 -32.20 -41.76
C HIS A 44 9.55 -31.51 -42.10
N ARG A 45 10.61 -31.83 -41.34
CA ARG A 45 11.97 -32.06 -41.87
C ARG A 45 12.77 -32.93 -40.91
N LYS A 46 13.30 -34.03 -41.46
CA LYS A 46 14.23 -34.95 -40.81
C LYS A 46 15.60 -34.27 -40.70
N ASP A 47 16.25 -34.37 -39.54
CA ASP A 47 17.65 -34.77 -39.47
C ASP A 47 17.98 -35.38 -38.11
N ARG A 48 18.85 -36.39 -38.16
CA ARG A 48 19.21 -37.33 -37.10
C ARG A 48 20.09 -36.67 -36.03
N LEU A 49 19.87 -37.02 -34.76
CA LEU A 49 20.96 -37.38 -33.85
C LEU A 49 20.43 -38.31 -32.75
N VAL A 50 21.14 -39.43 -32.62
CA VAL A 50 20.92 -40.55 -31.69
C VAL A 50 21.72 -40.28 -30.42
N GLY A 51 21.14 -40.55 -29.25
CA GLY A 51 21.86 -40.50 -27.98
C GLY A 51 20.97 -40.78 -26.77
N THR A 52 20.79 -42.06 -26.46
CA THR A 52 20.07 -42.59 -25.30
C THR A 52 20.83 -42.30 -24.00
N LEU A 53 20.16 -41.77 -22.97
CA LEU A 53 20.50 -42.01 -21.55
C LEU A 53 19.24 -41.81 -20.69
N ALA A 54 18.94 -42.83 -19.89
CA ALA A 54 17.77 -42.96 -19.03
C ALA A 54 17.96 -42.21 -17.70
N GLY A 55 16.88 -41.67 -17.13
CA GLY A 55 16.81 -41.37 -15.70
C GLY A 55 15.94 -40.18 -15.26
N SER A 56 14.78 -40.50 -14.70
CA SER A 56 14.01 -39.76 -13.67
C SER A 56 13.35 -38.40 -13.97
N HIS A 57 12.01 -38.43 -14.00
CA HIS A 57 11.06 -37.42 -13.49
C HIS A 57 11.44 -35.93 -13.51
N VAL A 58 11.62 -35.35 -14.70
CA VAL A 58 11.46 -33.89 -14.93
C VAL A 58 10.90 -33.71 -16.34
N GLY A 59 9.58 -33.73 -16.53
CA GLY A 59 9.01 -33.75 -17.89
C GLY A 59 7.65 -33.10 -18.10
N ALA A 60 7.01 -32.52 -17.07
CA ALA A 60 5.68 -31.92 -17.23
C ALA A 60 5.63 -30.40 -16.97
N CYS A 61 6.66 -29.80 -16.36
CA CYS A 61 6.74 -28.35 -16.15
C CYS A 61 7.53 -27.60 -17.23
N ALA A 62 8.42 -28.28 -17.96
CA ALA A 62 9.23 -27.64 -19.00
C ALA A 62 8.42 -27.32 -20.27
N ASP A 63 7.51 -28.20 -20.68
CA ASP A 63 6.75 -28.04 -21.94
C ASP A 63 5.68 -26.93 -21.87
N VAL A 64 5.11 -26.66 -20.69
CA VAL A 64 4.13 -25.57 -20.50
C VAL A 64 4.84 -24.20 -20.44
N MET A 65 6.04 -24.13 -19.86
CA MET A 65 6.84 -22.89 -19.86
C MET A 65 7.42 -22.57 -21.25
N LEU A 66 7.88 -23.58 -22.00
CA LEU A 66 8.47 -23.36 -23.33
C LEU A 66 7.43 -22.96 -24.38
N THR A 67 6.20 -23.47 -24.32
CA THR A 67 5.13 -23.07 -25.25
C THR A 67 4.57 -21.68 -24.97
N SER A 68 4.45 -21.29 -23.69
CA SER A 68 3.99 -19.95 -23.31
C SER A 68 5.08 -18.88 -23.52
N ALA A 69 6.35 -19.17 -23.24
CA ALA A 69 7.47 -18.26 -23.54
C ALA A 69 7.68 -18.06 -25.05
N SER A 70 7.47 -19.11 -25.86
CA SER A 70 7.57 -19.02 -27.32
C SER A 70 6.46 -18.17 -27.94
N TYR A 71 5.24 -18.22 -27.39
CA TYR A 71 4.15 -17.31 -27.79
C TYR A 71 4.43 -15.86 -27.36
N PHE A 72 5.04 -15.67 -26.18
CA PHE A 72 5.36 -14.35 -25.63
C PHE A 72 6.42 -13.60 -26.45
N LEU A 73 7.47 -14.30 -26.89
CA LEU A 73 8.50 -13.75 -27.78
C LEU A 73 7.97 -13.49 -29.19
N LEU A 74 7.04 -14.32 -29.70
CA LEU A 74 6.50 -14.13 -31.05
C LEU A 74 5.53 -12.94 -31.13
N CYS A 75 4.75 -12.65 -30.08
CA CYS A 75 3.94 -11.44 -29.99
C CYS A 75 4.81 -10.18 -29.87
N CYS A 76 5.89 -10.21 -29.06
CA CYS A 76 6.81 -9.07 -28.97
C CYS A 76 7.65 -8.86 -30.25
N TRP A 77 7.89 -9.91 -31.04
CA TRP A 77 8.67 -9.81 -32.28
C TRP A 77 7.82 -9.38 -33.50
N LYS A 78 6.52 -9.68 -33.52
CA LYS A 78 5.63 -9.28 -34.63
C LYS A 78 5.34 -7.78 -34.66
N ASP A 79 5.42 -7.10 -33.52
CA ASP A 79 5.09 -5.66 -33.39
C ASP A 79 6.34 -4.75 -33.40
N ASN A 80 7.53 -5.28 -33.71
CA ASN A 80 8.78 -4.51 -33.66
C ASN A 80 9.03 -3.61 -34.89
N ASN A 81 8.00 -3.34 -35.70
CA ASN A 81 8.11 -2.45 -36.86
C ASN A 81 7.25 -1.17 -36.76
N ASN A 82 6.51 -0.93 -35.66
CA ASN A 82 5.83 0.35 -35.43
C ASN A 82 5.44 0.48 -33.94
N ILE A 83 6.43 0.73 -33.07
CA ILE A 83 6.13 1.31 -31.76
C ILE A 83 5.93 2.81 -31.99
N HIS A 84 4.72 3.19 -32.38
CA HIS A 84 4.24 4.55 -32.21
C HIS A 84 3.67 4.66 -30.78
N ASP A 85 4.20 5.62 -30.03
CA ASP A 85 3.87 5.96 -28.64
C ASP A 85 2.42 6.46 -28.48
N ASP A 86 1.41 5.61 -28.67
CA ASP A 86 0.02 5.94 -28.35
C ASP A 86 -0.34 5.43 -26.94
N TYR A 87 0.03 6.22 -25.92
CA TYR A 87 -0.24 5.97 -24.49
C TYR A 87 -1.67 6.32 -24.04
N GLU A 88 -2.64 6.49 -24.94
CA GLU A 88 -3.93 7.12 -24.59
C GLU A 88 -4.96 6.22 -23.88
N THR A 89 -4.76 4.91 -23.74
CA THR A 89 -5.74 4.02 -23.06
C THR A 89 -5.12 2.87 -22.28
N VAL A 90 -4.24 3.16 -21.33
CA VAL A 90 -3.77 2.16 -20.36
C VAL A 90 -3.92 2.70 -18.95
N SER A 91 -5.10 2.58 -18.34
CA SER A 91 -5.35 3.27 -17.08
C SER A 91 -4.74 2.61 -15.84
N LEU A 92 -4.30 1.34 -15.84
CA LEU A 92 -3.63 0.73 -14.66
C LEU A 92 -2.62 -0.38 -14.97
N LEU A 93 -2.77 -1.14 -16.07
CA LEU A 93 -1.91 -2.27 -16.42
C LEU A 93 -1.70 -2.29 -17.94
N SER A 94 -0.45 -2.12 -18.39
CA SER A 94 -0.09 -2.12 -19.82
C SER A 94 -0.21 -3.49 -20.48
N ILE A 95 -0.15 -4.57 -19.70
CA ILE A 95 -0.31 -5.94 -20.18
C ILE A 95 -0.95 -6.76 -19.04
N SER A 96 -2.23 -7.12 -19.17
CA SER A 96 -2.93 -7.95 -18.19
C SER A 96 -3.19 -9.35 -18.74
N LEU A 97 -2.74 -10.39 -18.02
CA LEU A 97 -3.01 -11.79 -18.35
C LEU A 97 -4.28 -12.32 -17.63
N SER A 98 -4.51 -11.90 -16.39
CA SER A 98 -5.65 -12.27 -15.54
C SER A 98 -5.67 -11.44 -14.25
N GLU A 99 -6.77 -11.47 -13.51
CA GLU A 99 -6.86 -10.90 -12.16
C GLU A 99 -6.44 -11.92 -11.09
N LEU A 100 -5.69 -11.47 -10.08
CA LEU A 100 -5.36 -12.26 -8.90
C LEU A 100 -6.36 -11.96 -7.78
N THR A 101 -6.91 -13.01 -7.16
CA THR A 101 -7.83 -12.88 -6.03
C THR A 101 -7.06 -12.97 -4.71
N VAL A 102 -7.22 -11.93 -3.87
CA VAL A 102 -6.69 -11.91 -2.50
C VAL A 102 -7.87 -11.97 -1.53
N PRO A 103 -7.89 -12.88 -0.54
CA PRO A 103 -8.96 -12.93 0.45
C PRO A 103 -9.06 -11.61 1.22
N VAL A 104 -10.29 -11.10 1.38
CA VAL A 104 -10.59 -9.88 2.15
C VAL A 104 -11.42 -10.24 3.37
N GLY A 105 -10.85 -10.01 4.56
CA GLY A 105 -11.57 -10.05 5.83
C GLY A 105 -12.03 -8.66 6.26
N VAL A 106 -12.88 -8.60 7.28
CA VAL A 106 -13.31 -7.35 7.90
C VAL A 106 -13.05 -7.43 9.40
N VAL A 107 -12.48 -6.37 9.97
CA VAL A 107 -12.22 -6.25 11.42
C VAL A 107 -12.99 -5.07 11.99
N GLY A 108 -13.53 -5.21 13.20
CA GLY A 108 -14.27 -4.14 13.87
C GLY A 108 -15.42 -4.60 14.76
N PRO A 109 -16.21 -3.65 15.31
CA PRO A 109 -16.05 -2.21 15.10
C PRO A 109 -14.76 -1.66 15.73
N LEU A 110 -14.05 -0.81 14.98
CA LEU A 110 -12.99 0.05 15.47
C LEU A 110 -13.61 1.41 15.82
N LEU A 111 -13.78 1.69 17.11
CA LEU A 111 -14.26 2.98 17.58
C LEU A 111 -13.11 3.99 17.58
N LEU A 112 -13.16 4.95 16.67
CA LEU A 112 -12.13 5.96 16.43
C LEU A 112 -12.77 7.33 16.31
N ASP A 113 -12.29 8.30 17.10
CA ASP A 113 -12.78 9.69 17.08
C ASP A 113 -14.31 9.79 17.23
N GLY A 114 -14.90 8.88 18.03
CA GLY A 114 -16.35 8.81 18.25
C GLY A 114 -17.16 8.14 17.13
N LYS A 115 -16.51 7.57 16.11
CA LYS A 115 -17.17 6.86 15.00
C LYS A 115 -16.69 5.42 14.89
N GLU A 116 -17.61 4.50 14.57
CA GLU A 116 -17.27 3.10 14.33
C GLU A 116 -16.88 2.86 12.87
N TYR A 117 -15.81 2.08 12.68
CA TYR A 117 -15.35 1.64 11.37
C TYR A 117 -15.23 0.12 11.31
N TYR A 118 -15.61 -0.45 10.17
CA TYR A 118 -15.39 -1.85 9.82
C TYR A 118 -14.29 -1.90 8.76
N VAL A 119 -13.09 -2.28 9.15
CA VAL A 119 -11.88 -2.10 8.34
C VAL A 119 -11.65 -3.33 7.46
N PRO A 120 -11.59 -3.18 6.12
CA PRO A 120 -11.27 -4.27 5.22
C PRO A 120 -9.77 -4.58 5.25
N ILE A 121 -9.43 -5.87 5.35
CA ILE A 121 -8.06 -6.40 5.47
C ILE A 121 -7.86 -7.47 4.39
N ALA A 122 -7.12 -7.14 3.33
CA ALA A 122 -6.77 -8.07 2.25
C ALA A 122 -5.46 -8.79 2.57
N THR A 123 -5.51 -10.09 2.85
CA THR A 123 -4.31 -10.84 3.25
C THR A 123 -4.45 -12.34 3.01
N THR A 124 -3.32 -13.00 2.82
CA THR A 124 -3.20 -14.47 2.83
C THR A 124 -2.53 -14.97 4.11
N GLU A 125 -2.08 -14.07 5.00
CA GLU A 125 -1.49 -14.44 6.29
C GLU A 125 -2.59 -14.86 7.28
N GLY A 126 -2.54 -16.13 7.71
CA GLY A 126 -3.40 -16.64 8.77
C GLY A 126 -3.25 -15.85 10.07
N CYS A 127 -4.30 -15.82 10.89
CA CYS A 127 -4.41 -15.03 12.14
C CYS A 127 -4.45 -13.50 12.00
N LEU A 128 -3.99 -12.88 10.91
CA LEU A 128 -3.88 -11.42 10.86
C LEU A 128 -5.23 -10.73 11.12
N VAL A 129 -6.27 -11.11 10.37
CA VAL A 129 -7.64 -10.57 10.54
C VAL A 129 -8.15 -10.81 11.97
N ALA A 130 -8.00 -12.04 12.49
CA ALA A 130 -8.50 -12.39 13.82
C ALA A 130 -7.76 -11.65 14.94
N SER A 131 -6.44 -11.48 14.82
CA SER A 131 -5.61 -10.74 15.77
C SER A 131 -5.99 -9.27 15.78
N THR A 132 -6.06 -8.63 14.62
CA THR A 132 -6.47 -7.23 14.53
C THR A 132 -7.88 -7.03 15.08
N ASN A 133 -8.82 -7.95 14.80
CA ASN A 133 -10.17 -7.89 15.35
C ASN A 133 -10.19 -7.99 16.89
N ARG A 134 -9.33 -8.80 17.50
CA ARG A 134 -9.14 -8.87 18.97
C ARG A 134 -8.65 -7.53 19.52
N GLY A 135 -7.72 -6.87 18.81
CA GLY A 135 -7.26 -5.53 19.13
C GLY A 135 -8.38 -4.50 19.08
N CYS A 136 -9.18 -4.48 18.00
CA CYS A 136 -10.34 -3.59 17.86
C CYS A 136 -11.32 -3.79 19.03
N LYS A 137 -11.59 -5.05 19.42
CA LYS A 137 -12.44 -5.36 20.56
C LYS A 137 -11.89 -4.77 21.88
N ALA A 138 -10.58 -4.86 22.12
CA ALA A 138 -9.97 -4.30 23.33
C ALA A 138 -10.08 -2.78 23.39
N VAL A 139 -9.82 -2.11 22.26
CA VAL A 139 -9.98 -0.65 22.11
C VAL A 139 -11.43 -0.24 22.32
N TYR A 140 -12.37 -0.93 21.67
CA TYR A 140 -13.81 -0.65 21.76
C TYR A 140 -14.34 -0.74 23.20
N LEU A 141 -14.03 -1.84 23.90
CA LEU A 141 -14.48 -2.06 25.28
C LEU A 141 -13.88 -1.05 26.27
N SER A 142 -12.81 -0.35 25.88
CA SER A 142 -12.14 0.64 26.71
C SER A 142 -12.53 2.09 26.36
N GLY A 143 -13.48 2.30 25.44
CA GLY A 143 -14.01 3.61 25.09
C GLY A 143 -13.53 4.18 23.75
N GLY A 144 -12.75 3.41 22.99
CA GLY A 144 -12.28 3.79 21.66
C GLY A 144 -10.88 4.40 21.65
N ALA A 145 -10.44 4.77 20.46
CA ALA A 145 -9.18 5.45 20.20
C ALA A 145 -9.42 6.90 19.76
N TYR A 146 -8.42 7.74 20.00
CA TYR A 146 -8.36 9.12 19.51
C TYR A 146 -7.20 9.27 18.53
N SER A 147 -7.38 10.05 17.47
CA SER A 147 -6.34 10.30 16.48
C SER A 147 -6.29 11.74 15.98
N VAL A 148 -5.07 12.16 15.63
CA VAL A 148 -4.79 13.48 15.08
C VAL A 148 -3.83 13.37 13.90
N VAL A 149 -4.13 14.12 12.83
CA VAL A 149 -3.21 14.32 11.70
C VAL A 149 -2.43 15.60 11.99
N LEU A 150 -1.13 15.49 12.18
CA LEU A 150 -0.25 16.61 12.52
C LEU A 150 0.41 17.24 11.29
N ARG A 151 0.52 16.49 10.19
CA ARG A 151 1.08 16.95 8.92
C ARG A 151 0.36 16.27 7.76
N ASP A 152 0.19 17.00 6.67
CA ASP A 152 -0.41 16.52 5.42
C ASP A 152 0.35 17.13 4.23
N GLY A 153 1.33 16.41 3.69
CA GLY A 153 2.12 16.88 2.56
C GLY A 153 2.97 15.80 1.91
N VAL A 154 2.64 15.44 0.67
CA VAL A 154 3.44 14.55 -0.18
C VAL A 154 4.68 15.29 -0.71
N THR A 155 5.73 14.55 -1.02
CA THR A 155 7.01 15.14 -1.42
C THR A 155 7.54 14.61 -2.75
N ARG A 156 8.19 15.50 -3.50
CA ARG A 156 9.05 15.19 -4.65
C ARG A 156 10.35 15.98 -4.52
N ALA A 157 11.47 15.35 -4.85
CA ALA A 157 12.78 15.95 -4.70
C ALA A 157 13.66 15.73 -5.92
N PRO A 158 13.71 16.69 -6.87
CA PRO A 158 14.66 16.65 -7.97
C PRO A 158 16.09 16.82 -7.49
N VAL A 159 17.02 16.36 -8.32
CA VAL A 159 18.44 16.63 -8.22
C VAL A 159 18.89 17.39 -9.47
N VAL A 160 19.52 18.53 -9.25
CA VAL A 160 20.11 19.37 -10.29
C VAL A 160 21.60 19.57 -10.02
N ARG A 161 22.35 19.92 -11.06
CA ARG A 161 23.80 20.09 -11.00
C ARG A 161 24.20 21.45 -11.57
N PHE A 162 25.25 22.01 -10.98
CA PHE A 162 25.86 23.26 -11.42
C PHE A 162 27.35 23.08 -11.72
N CYS A 163 27.97 24.13 -12.28
CA CYS A 163 29.41 24.17 -12.53
C CYS A 163 30.25 24.17 -11.23
N SER A 164 29.71 24.69 -10.13
CA SER A 164 30.40 24.79 -8.83
C SER A 164 29.43 24.71 -7.65
N ALA A 165 29.97 24.39 -6.46
CA ALA A 165 29.22 24.43 -5.21
C ALA A 165 28.68 25.82 -4.87
N LYS A 166 29.41 26.89 -5.26
CA LYS A 166 28.98 28.28 -5.09
C LYS A 166 27.66 28.54 -5.82
N ARG A 167 27.55 28.14 -7.09
CA ARG A 167 26.32 28.30 -7.87
C ARG A 167 25.17 27.47 -7.30
N ALA A 168 25.44 26.23 -6.87
CA ALA A 168 24.42 25.42 -6.19
C ALA A 168 23.90 26.09 -4.90
N ALA A 169 24.79 26.73 -4.13
CA ALA A 169 24.44 27.48 -2.92
C ALA A 169 23.59 28.72 -3.22
N GLU A 170 23.90 29.46 -4.28
CA GLU A 170 23.11 30.62 -4.69
C GLU A 170 21.67 30.24 -5.03
N VAL A 171 21.44 29.13 -5.73
CA VAL A 171 20.08 28.63 -6.02
C VAL A 171 19.39 28.10 -4.76
N LYS A 172 20.11 27.42 -3.86
CA LYS A 172 19.57 27.03 -2.55
C LYS A 172 19.05 28.24 -1.77
N PHE A 173 19.87 29.29 -1.65
CA PHE A 173 19.49 30.50 -0.93
C PHE A 173 18.34 31.25 -1.63
N PHE A 174 18.31 31.24 -2.96
CA PHE A 174 17.17 31.78 -3.71
C PHE A 174 15.85 31.05 -3.36
N LEU A 175 15.86 29.72 -3.29
CA LEU A 175 14.68 28.91 -2.96
C LEU A 175 14.22 29.04 -1.51
N GLU A 176 15.15 29.29 -0.59
CA GLU A 176 14.88 29.41 0.84
C GLU A 176 14.59 30.86 1.27
N ASP A 177 14.76 31.83 0.38
CA ASP A 177 14.37 33.21 0.62
C ASP A 177 12.84 33.33 0.64
N PRO A 178 12.23 33.74 1.77
CA PRO A 178 10.78 33.87 1.89
C PRO A 178 10.15 34.81 0.84
N ARG A 179 10.92 35.78 0.32
CA ARG A 179 10.47 36.72 -0.71
C ARG A 179 10.17 36.03 -2.04
N ASN A 180 10.85 34.93 -2.33
CA ASN A 180 10.69 34.18 -3.57
C ASN A 180 9.62 33.09 -3.47
N PHE A 181 9.30 32.63 -2.24
CA PHE A 181 8.39 31.52 -2.02
C PHE A 181 7.01 31.73 -2.63
N ALA A 182 6.45 32.94 -2.53
CA ALA A 182 5.13 33.25 -3.11
C ALA A 182 5.10 33.05 -4.64
N THR A 183 6.14 33.53 -5.34
CA THR A 183 6.28 33.36 -6.79
C THR A 183 6.46 31.89 -7.17
N ILE A 184 7.33 31.18 -6.46
CA ILE A 184 7.59 29.75 -6.71
C ILE A 184 6.32 28.93 -6.44
N SER A 185 5.60 29.23 -5.36
CA SER A 185 4.33 28.59 -5.03
C SER A 185 3.29 28.84 -6.11
N ALA A 186 3.18 30.06 -6.63
CA ALA A 186 2.24 30.38 -7.71
C ALA A 186 2.54 29.61 -9.00
N ILE A 187 3.83 29.39 -9.30
CA ILE A 187 4.27 28.60 -10.46
C ILE A 187 3.99 27.12 -10.22
N PHE A 188 4.31 26.61 -9.03
CA PHE A 188 4.05 25.23 -8.65
C PHE A 188 2.56 24.88 -8.76
N THR A 189 1.69 25.72 -8.20
CA THR A 189 0.23 25.50 -8.17
C THR A 189 -0.43 25.53 -9.56
N ARG A 190 0.29 25.90 -10.63
CA ARG A 190 -0.22 25.75 -12.01
C ARG A 190 -0.49 24.30 -12.40
N SER A 191 0.12 23.31 -11.71
CA SER A 191 -0.11 21.89 -12.00
C SER A 191 -1.52 21.44 -11.65
N SER A 192 -2.10 21.91 -10.55
CA SER A 192 -3.42 21.47 -10.12
C SER A 192 -4.08 22.45 -9.17
N ARG A 193 -5.41 22.55 -9.27
CA ARG A 193 -6.23 23.33 -8.34
C ARG A 193 -6.15 22.81 -6.91
N ASN A 194 -5.79 21.53 -6.73
CA ASN A 194 -5.70 20.85 -5.44
C ASN A 194 -4.27 20.88 -4.86
N ALA A 195 -3.30 21.40 -5.63
CA ALA A 195 -1.91 21.52 -5.22
C ALA A 195 -1.68 22.81 -4.43
N ARG A 196 -1.17 22.70 -3.21
CA ARG A 196 -0.64 23.85 -2.45
C ARG A 196 0.77 23.53 -1.97
N LEU A 197 1.75 24.23 -2.52
CA LEU A 197 3.13 24.14 -2.07
C LEU A 197 3.23 24.65 -0.62
N GLN A 198 3.85 23.86 0.25
CA GLN A 198 3.98 24.15 1.67
C GLN A 198 5.40 24.57 2.04
N SER A 199 6.40 23.88 1.47
CA SER A 199 7.81 24.16 1.76
C SER A 199 8.73 23.56 0.69
N ILE A 200 9.94 24.10 0.61
CA ILE A 200 11.04 23.55 -0.18
C ILE A 200 12.23 23.43 0.77
N LYS A 201 12.69 22.21 1.02
CA LYS A 201 13.88 21.94 1.83
C LYS A 201 15.02 21.50 0.93
N SER A 202 16.11 22.26 0.92
CA SER A 202 17.20 22.04 -0.02
C SER A 202 18.47 21.55 0.67
N ALA A 203 19.14 20.57 0.06
CA ALA A 203 20.41 20.02 0.51
C ALA A 203 21.44 20.03 -0.63
N ILE A 204 22.71 20.27 -0.31
CA ILE A 204 23.81 20.32 -1.29
C ILE A 204 24.80 19.20 -1.02
N ALA A 205 25.23 18.54 -2.08
CA ALA A 205 26.37 17.63 -2.08
C ALA A 205 27.35 18.05 -3.19
N GLY A 206 28.42 18.76 -2.81
CA GLY A 206 29.35 19.37 -3.76
C GLY A 206 28.64 20.37 -4.68
N LYS A 207 28.60 20.09 -5.98
CA LYS A 207 27.94 20.93 -7.00
C LYS A 207 26.52 20.48 -7.36
N ASN A 208 25.97 19.51 -6.64
CA ASN A 208 24.61 19.01 -6.83
C ASN A 208 23.68 19.58 -5.75
N LEU A 209 22.47 19.95 -6.15
CA LEU A 209 21.41 20.49 -5.29
C LEU A 209 20.20 19.56 -5.33
N TYR A 210 19.75 19.13 -4.16
CA TYR A 210 18.56 18.30 -3.95
C TYR A 210 17.47 19.17 -3.32
N MET A 211 16.32 19.30 -3.98
CA MET A 211 15.29 20.26 -3.59
C MET A 211 14.02 19.52 -3.21
N ARG A 212 13.74 19.32 -1.92
CA ARG A 212 12.57 18.55 -1.46
C ARG A 212 11.35 19.45 -1.34
N PHE A 213 10.46 19.40 -2.33
CA PHE A 213 9.18 20.10 -2.33
C PHE A 213 8.16 19.31 -1.51
N SER A 214 7.42 19.98 -0.62
CA SER A 214 6.27 19.44 0.11
C SER A 214 5.00 20.15 -0.32
N CYS A 215 3.95 19.39 -0.62
CA CYS A 215 2.70 19.92 -1.14
C CYS A 215 1.50 19.15 -0.60
N SER A 216 0.39 19.82 -0.29
CA SER A 216 -0.91 19.15 -0.10
C SER A 216 -1.55 18.86 -1.45
N THR A 217 -2.26 17.75 -1.58
CA THR A 217 -2.79 17.25 -2.86
C THR A 217 -4.28 16.87 -2.78
N GLY A 218 -5.00 17.50 -1.85
CA GLY A 218 -6.37 17.14 -1.51
C GLY A 218 -6.52 15.68 -1.11
N ASP A 219 -7.45 14.98 -1.75
CA ASP A 219 -7.77 13.57 -1.44
C ASP A 219 -6.98 12.55 -2.28
N ALA A 220 -6.17 13.00 -3.24
CA ALA A 220 -5.26 12.14 -3.97
C ALA A 220 -3.98 11.90 -3.14
N MET A 221 -3.34 10.73 -3.32
CA MET A 221 -1.98 10.50 -2.78
C MET A 221 -0.99 11.50 -3.38
N GLY A 222 -1.21 11.88 -4.66
CA GLY A 222 -0.70 13.12 -5.22
C GLY A 222 0.70 13.06 -5.83
N MET A 223 1.25 11.86 -6.07
CA MET A 223 2.61 11.71 -6.62
C MET A 223 2.78 12.37 -8.00
N ASP A 224 1.76 12.30 -8.86
CA ASP A 224 1.79 12.95 -10.18
C ASP A 224 1.64 14.47 -10.05
N ILE A 225 0.72 14.91 -9.19
CA ILE A 225 0.48 16.34 -8.87
C ILE A 225 1.75 17.04 -8.38
N VAL A 226 2.52 16.43 -7.46
CA VAL A 226 3.81 17.02 -7.04
C VAL A 226 4.80 17.05 -8.19
N SER A 227 4.87 15.97 -8.97
CA SER A 227 5.92 15.82 -9.98
C SER A 227 5.75 16.85 -11.09
N GLU A 228 4.52 17.09 -11.51
CA GLU A 228 4.18 18.16 -12.46
C GLU A 228 4.45 19.55 -11.86
N GLY A 229 4.05 19.79 -10.61
CA GLY A 229 4.32 21.07 -9.93
C GLY A 229 5.82 21.39 -9.83
N VAL A 230 6.62 20.37 -9.50
CA VAL A 230 8.09 20.47 -9.51
C VAL A 230 8.61 20.76 -10.92
N GLN A 231 8.09 20.10 -11.95
CA GLN A 231 8.52 20.33 -13.33
C GLN A 231 8.32 21.79 -13.76
N HIS A 232 7.18 22.41 -13.40
CA HIS A 232 6.96 23.84 -13.65
C HIS A 232 7.99 24.73 -12.94
N VAL A 233 8.33 24.43 -11.69
CA VAL A 233 9.36 25.17 -10.96
C VAL A 233 10.74 24.98 -11.59
N LEU A 234 11.09 23.77 -12.04
CA LEU A 234 12.37 23.51 -12.71
C LEU A 234 12.50 24.30 -14.02
N VAL A 235 11.44 24.40 -14.82
CA VAL A 235 11.41 25.23 -16.04
C VAL A 235 11.66 26.71 -15.69
N HIS A 236 11.00 27.21 -14.62
CA HIS A 236 11.22 28.58 -14.17
C HIS A 236 12.65 28.83 -13.68
N LEU A 237 13.20 27.91 -12.88
CA LEU A 237 14.57 28.00 -12.40
C LEU A 237 15.57 27.94 -13.55
N HIS A 238 15.36 27.09 -14.56
CA HIS A 238 16.24 27.01 -15.71
C HIS A 238 16.27 28.31 -16.53
N ALA A 239 15.15 29.05 -16.59
CA ALA A 239 15.13 30.36 -17.23
C ALA A 239 15.97 31.43 -16.49
N GLN A 240 16.12 31.32 -15.15
CA GLN A 240 16.92 32.24 -14.33
C GLN A 240 18.37 31.77 -14.13
N PHE A 241 18.58 30.46 -14.17
CA PHE A 241 19.86 29.78 -14.01
C PHE A 241 20.08 28.83 -15.20
N PRO A 242 20.39 29.36 -16.41
CA PRO A 242 20.51 28.55 -17.63
C PRO A 242 21.59 27.47 -17.57
N GLU A 243 22.56 27.62 -16.68
CA GLU A 243 23.62 26.64 -16.42
C GLU A 243 23.18 25.47 -15.53
N MET A 244 21.94 25.49 -15.02
CA MET A 244 21.37 24.42 -14.20
C MET A 244 21.09 23.19 -15.07
N ASP A 245 21.78 22.09 -14.77
CA ASP A 245 21.60 20.78 -15.41
C ASP A 245 20.63 19.92 -14.57
N VAL A 246 19.45 19.62 -15.11
CA VAL A 246 18.45 18.79 -14.44
C VAL A 246 18.79 17.32 -14.63
N ILE A 247 19.35 16.69 -13.59
CA ILE A 247 19.78 15.29 -13.65
C ILE A 247 18.59 14.34 -13.53
N SER A 248 17.66 14.64 -12.61
CA SER A 248 16.44 13.84 -12.43
C SER A 248 15.38 14.61 -11.66
N ILE A 249 14.11 14.38 -12.02
CA ILE A 249 12.95 14.84 -11.24
C ILE A 249 12.87 14.18 -9.85
N SER A 250 13.51 13.02 -9.69
CA SER A 250 13.51 12.23 -8.45
C SER A 250 14.92 11.80 -8.06
N GLY A 251 15.64 12.67 -7.36
CA GLY A 251 16.98 12.44 -6.82
C GLY A 251 17.03 11.60 -5.55
N ASN A 252 16.04 10.74 -5.31
CA ASN A 252 15.88 9.91 -4.09
C ASN A 252 15.81 10.66 -2.75
N TYR A 253 15.73 11.98 -2.74
CA TYR A 253 15.60 12.81 -1.54
C TYR A 253 14.11 13.05 -1.13
N CYS A 254 13.15 12.39 -1.80
CA CYS A 254 11.72 12.55 -1.51
C CYS A 254 11.33 12.00 -0.11
N THR A 255 11.52 10.72 0.25
CA THR A 255 12.00 9.56 -0.51
C THR A 255 10.83 8.58 -0.77
N ASP A 256 10.64 8.12 -2.00
CA ASP A 256 9.48 7.29 -2.38
C ASP A 256 9.85 5.80 -2.45
N LYS A 257 9.13 4.90 -1.76
CA LYS A 257 9.33 3.44 -1.83
C LYS A 257 10.72 2.94 -1.40
N LYS A 258 11.44 3.72 -0.58
CA LYS A 258 12.73 3.33 0.02
C LYS A 258 12.78 3.78 1.47
N ALA A 259 13.40 2.96 2.33
CA ALA A 259 13.65 3.31 3.72
C ALA A 259 14.61 4.51 3.79
N ALA A 260 14.19 5.58 4.46
CA ALA A 260 14.98 6.81 4.55
C ALA A 260 14.68 7.58 5.83
N ALA A 261 15.74 8.00 6.54
CA ALA A 261 15.65 8.84 7.74
C ALA A 261 14.83 10.11 7.48
N MET A 262 14.90 10.62 6.24
CA MET A 262 14.23 11.85 5.87
C MET A 262 12.70 11.75 6.02
N ASN A 263 12.10 10.60 5.68
CA ASN A 263 10.67 10.38 5.86
C ASN A 263 10.31 10.20 7.34
N TRP A 264 11.19 9.61 8.14
CA TRP A 264 11.00 9.44 9.57
C TRP A 264 11.01 10.78 10.32
N VAL A 265 12.02 11.61 10.05
CA VAL A 265 12.27 12.85 10.79
C VAL A 265 11.36 13.98 10.34
N GLU A 266 11.20 14.17 9.03
CA GLU A 266 10.41 15.29 8.51
C GLU A 266 8.97 14.88 8.23
N GLY A 267 8.69 13.60 8.03
CA GLY A 267 7.41 13.12 7.52
C GLY A 267 7.30 13.17 5.99
N ARG A 268 6.30 12.45 5.47
CA ARG A 268 5.92 12.41 4.05
C ARG A 268 4.50 11.87 3.90
N GLY A 269 3.60 12.63 3.28
CA GLY A 269 2.17 12.29 3.28
C GLY A 269 1.53 12.73 4.58
N LYS A 270 0.85 11.81 5.27
CA LYS A 270 0.17 12.08 6.53
C LYS A 270 1.04 11.63 7.72
N LEU A 271 1.29 12.56 8.64
CA LEU A 271 1.80 12.25 9.98
C LEU A 271 0.61 12.08 10.90
N VAL A 272 0.44 10.89 11.47
CA VAL A 272 -0.69 10.55 12.32
C VAL A 272 -0.19 10.04 13.67
N VAL A 273 -0.79 10.55 14.74
CA VAL A 273 -0.69 9.98 16.08
C VAL A 273 -2.06 9.42 16.44
N CYS A 274 -2.09 8.20 16.95
CA CYS A 274 -3.29 7.54 17.43
C CYS A 274 -3.03 6.94 18.81
N GLU A 275 -3.96 7.09 19.74
CA GLU A 275 -3.82 6.62 21.11
C GLU A 275 -5.12 6.02 21.66
N ALA A 276 -4.98 5.16 22.68
CA ALA A 276 -6.09 4.61 23.45
C ALA A 276 -5.62 4.28 24.89
N THR A 277 -6.55 4.35 25.85
CA THR A 277 -6.34 3.80 27.19
C THR A 277 -7.14 2.52 27.33
N ILE A 278 -6.46 1.40 27.60
CA ILE A 278 -7.05 0.06 27.72
C ILE A 278 -7.21 -0.28 29.19
N LYS A 279 -8.44 -0.57 29.59
CA LYS A 279 -8.76 -0.88 31.00
C LYS A 279 -8.09 -2.16 31.47
N GLU A 280 -7.67 -2.20 32.74
CA GLU A 280 -7.05 -3.38 33.38
C GLU A 280 -7.80 -4.68 33.07
N GLU A 281 -9.12 -4.66 33.26
CA GLU A 281 -9.95 -5.85 33.05
C GLU A 281 -9.96 -6.32 31.61
N VAL A 282 -9.81 -5.41 30.63
CA VAL A 282 -9.75 -5.73 29.21
C VAL A 282 -8.39 -6.30 28.86
N VAL A 283 -7.30 -5.76 29.42
CA VAL A 283 -5.96 -6.34 29.28
C VAL A 283 -5.95 -7.79 29.79
N ASN A 284 -6.50 -8.02 30.99
CA ASN A 284 -6.56 -9.36 31.57
C ASN A 284 -7.53 -10.30 30.81
N LYS A 285 -8.78 -9.88 30.56
CA LYS A 285 -9.82 -10.77 30.01
C LYS A 285 -9.75 -10.94 28.50
N VAL A 286 -9.38 -9.90 27.75
CA VAL A 286 -9.35 -9.93 26.28
C VAL A 286 -7.94 -10.20 25.79
N LEU A 287 -6.94 -9.49 26.32
CA LEU A 287 -5.55 -9.58 25.87
C LEU A 287 -4.76 -10.69 26.57
N LYS A 288 -5.29 -11.25 27.66
CA LYS A 288 -4.74 -12.43 28.36
C LYS A 288 -3.30 -12.21 28.84
N THR A 289 -3.00 -11.00 29.31
CA THR A 289 -1.70 -10.57 29.83
C THR A 289 -1.89 -9.48 30.90
N SER A 290 -0.83 -8.87 31.41
CA SER A 290 -0.85 -7.75 32.36
C SER A 290 -0.26 -6.47 31.75
N VAL A 291 -0.57 -5.32 32.36
CA VAL A 291 -0.03 -4.01 31.93
C VAL A 291 1.49 -3.98 32.05
N GLU A 292 2.03 -4.41 33.19
CA GLU A 292 3.47 -4.44 33.47
C GLU A 292 4.24 -5.23 32.41
N THR A 293 3.81 -6.45 32.10
CA THR A 293 4.46 -7.30 31.09
C THR A 293 4.42 -6.68 29.71
N LEU A 294 3.32 -6.01 29.34
CA LEU A 294 3.21 -5.34 28.05
C LEU A 294 4.18 -4.15 27.94
N VAL A 295 4.26 -3.31 28.97
CA VAL A 295 5.16 -2.15 29.01
C VAL A 295 6.63 -2.60 28.94
N GLU A 296 7.00 -3.61 29.73
CA GLU A 296 8.34 -4.20 29.70
C GLU A 296 8.66 -4.77 28.31
N LEU A 297 7.76 -5.59 27.75
CA LEU A 297 7.95 -6.18 26.42
C LEU A 297 8.11 -5.12 25.34
N ASN A 298 7.29 -4.06 25.34
CA ASN A 298 7.41 -2.99 24.34
C ASN A 298 8.75 -2.29 24.45
N THR A 299 9.21 -2.01 25.67
CA THR A 299 10.51 -1.39 25.92
C THR A 299 11.64 -2.27 25.40
N LEU A 300 11.66 -3.56 25.77
CA LEU A 300 12.75 -4.47 25.38
C LEU A 300 12.72 -4.82 23.89
N LYS A 301 11.53 -5.00 23.30
CA LYS A 301 11.37 -5.42 21.91
C LYS A 301 11.37 -4.25 20.93
N ASN A 302 10.38 -3.38 21.04
CA ASN A 302 10.11 -2.35 20.04
C ASN A 302 11.06 -1.15 20.17
N LEU A 303 11.60 -0.89 21.37
CA LEU A 303 12.57 0.19 21.58
C LEU A 303 14.01 -0.35 21.56
N VAL A 304 14.41 -1.10 22.59
CA VAL A 304 15.79 -1.56 22.76
C VAL A 304 16.19 -2.53 21.63
N GLY A 305 15.35 -3.52 21.32
CA GLY A 305 15.61 -4.48 20.24
C GLY A 305 15.76 -3.80 18.88
N SER A 306 14.86 -2.88 18.54
CA SER A 306 14.94 -2.09 17.30
C SER A 306 16.17 -1.16 17.28
N ALA A 307 16.54 -0.56 18.41
CA ALA A 307 17.75 0.24 18.53
C ALA A 307 19.01 -0.59 18.28
N LEU A 308 19.12 -1.77 18.89
CA LEU A 308 20.24 -2.70 18.67
C LEU A 308 20.30 -3.19 17.22
N ALA A 309 19.15 -3.36 16.56
CA ALA A 309 19.07 -3.74 15.15
C ALA A 309 19.42 -2.59 14.18
N GLY A 310 19.62 -1.36 14.67
CA GLY A 310 19.79 -0.18 13.82
C GLY A 310 18.55 0.11 12.97
N ALA A 311 17.35 -0.22 13.47
CA ALA A 311 16.11 -0.05 12.74
C ALA A 311 15.80 1.42 12.50
N LEU A 312 15.45 1.76 11.25
CA LEU A 312 15.10 3.11 10.85
C LEU A 312 13.58 3.23 10.73
N GLY A 313 12.95 3.90 11.69
CA GLY A 313 11.49 4.07 11.76
C GLY A 313 10.70 2.81 12.12
N GLY A 314 11.38 1.70 12.41
CA GLY A 314 10.79 0.39 12.76
C GLY A 314 10.73 0.12 14.26
N TYR A 315 10.16 1.03 15.05
CA TYR A 315 10.03 0.90 16.50
C TYR A 315 8.65 0.33 16.88
N ASN A 316 8.24 -0.75 16.22
CA ASN A 316 6.92 -1.36 16.29
C ASN A 316 7.01 -2.89 16.12
N ALA A 317 5.90 -3.60 16.29
CA ALA A 317 5.86 -5.05 16.16
C ALA A 317 5.54 -5.53 14.74
N HIS A 318 4.49 -5.02 14.11
CA HIS A 318 4.03 -5.45 12.78
C HIS A 318 3.18 -4.40 12.04
N ALA A 319 3.49 -3.11 12.18
CA ALA A 319 2.74 -2.06 11.50
C ALA A 319 2.62 -2.31 9.98
N SER A 320 3.67 -2.88 9.36
CA SER A 320 3.71 -3.25 7.95
C SER A 320 2.63 -4.24 7.53
N ASN A 321 2.26 -5.20 8.38
CA ASN A 321 1.24 -6.19 8.07
C ASN A 321 -0.13 -5.52 7.90
N ILE A 322 -0.47 -4.63 8.84
CA ILE A 322 -1.75 -3.92 8.83
C ILE A 322 -1.82 -2.92 7.68
N VAL A 323 -0.76 -2.12 7.50
CA VAL A 323 -0.67 -1.14 6.41
C VAL A 323 -0.83 -1.83 5.06
N THR A 324 -0.06 -2.89 4.80
CA THR A 324 -0.12 -3.64 3.53
C THR A 324 -1.52 -4.19 3.27
N ALA A 325 -2.15 -4.80 4.28
CA ALA A 325 -3.44 -5.44 4.10
C ALA A 325 -4.58 -4.43 3.84
N ILE A 326 -4.53 -3.26 4.48
CA ILE A 326 -5.47 -2.16 4.19
C ILE A 326 -5.17 -1.57 2.81
N PHE A 327 -3.89 -1.39 2.46
CA PHE A 327 -3.47 -0.80 1.19
C PHE A 327 -3.98 -1.61 -0.01
N ILE A 328 -3.78 -2.93 0.01
CA ILE A 328 -4.28 -3.83 -1.02
C ILE A 328 -5.81 -3.78 -1.09
N ALA A 329 -6.50 -3.82 0.07
CA ALA A 329 -7.96 -3.78 0.12
C ALA A 329 -8.54 -2.48 -0.43
N THR A 330 -7.87 -1.35 -0.21
CA THR A 330 -8.38 -0.01 -0.51
C THR A 330 -7.75 0.63 -1.74
N GLY A 331 -6.97 -0.13 -2.53
CA GLY A 331 -6.41 0.33 -3.81
C GLY A 331 -5.29 1.35 -3.70
N GLN A 332 -4.57 1.35 -2.58
CA GLN A 332 -3.36 2.14 -2.39
C GLN A 332 -2.18 1.47 -3.08
N ASP A 333 -1.04 2.15 -3.17
CA ASP A 333 0.21 1.60 -3.71
C ASP A 333 0.92 0.73 -2.65
N PRO A 334 0.93 -0.61 -2.76
CA PRO A 334 1.50 -1.47 -1.73
C PRO A 334 3.03 -1.32 -1.59
N ALA A 335 3.71 -0.81 -2.61
CA ALA A 335 5.16 -0.56 -2.53
C ALA A 335 5.48 0.60 -1.58
N GLN A 336 4.53 1.51 -1.34
CA GLN A 336 4.68 2.60 -0.36
C GLN A 336 4.52 2.12 1.09
N ASN A 337 4.28 0.82 1.33
CA ASN A 337 4.37 0.23 2.66
C ASN A 337 5.76 0.45 3.29
N VAL A 338 6.82 0.53 2.48
CA VAL A 338 8.19 0.76 2.96
C VAL A 338 8.29 2.01 3.86
N GLU A 339 7.68 3.12 3.44
CA GLU A 339 7.62 4.35 4.23
C GLU A 339 6.35 4.47 5.07
N SER A 340 5.22 3.93 4.62
CA SER A 340 3.94 4.06 5.32
C SER A 340 3.86 3.22 6.60
N SER A 341 4.72 2.22 6.73
CA SER A 341 4.84 1.38 7.94
C SER A 341 5.83 1.92 8.98
N ASN A 342 6.47 3.07 8.72
CA ASN A 342 7.21 3.79 9.75
C ASN A 342 6.29 4.04 10.93
N CYS A 343 6.64 3.50 12.09
CA CYS A 343 5.82 3.55 13.29
C CYS A 343 6.68 3.40 14.54
N ILE A 344 6.42 4.24 15.54
CA ILE A 344 6.84 4.01 16.93
C ILE A 344 5.63 3.71 17.80
N THR A 345 5.68 2.58 18.49
CA THR A 345 4.66 2.13 19.45
C THR A 345 5.15 2.42 20.86
N MET A 346 4.38 3.21 21.62
CA MET A 346 4.67 3.53 23.01
C MET A 346 3.59 2.92 23.91
N LEU A 347 4.02 2.32 25.02
CA LEU A 347 3.15 1.75 26.04
C LEU A 347 3.54 2.32 27.40
N GLU A 348 2.55 2.81 28.14
CA GLU A 348 2.73 3.38 29.48
C GLU A 348 1.67 2.85 30.43
N ALA A 349 2.07 2.61 31.67
CA ALA A 349 1.13 2.26 32.73
C ALA A 349 0.51 3.54 33.28
N VAL A 350 -0.81 3.66 33.24
CA VAL A 350 -1.55 4.84 33.70
C VAL A 350 -2.56 4.47 34.79
N ASN A 351 -3.21 5.46 35.40
CA ASN A 351 -4.18 5.25 36.48
C ASN A 351 -3.61 4.39 37.62
N GLN A 352 -2.43 4.78 38.14
CA GLN A 352 -1.69 4.06 39.19
C GLN A 352 -1.25 2.64 38.77
N GLY A 353 -1.03 2.44 37.46
CA GLY A 353 -0.53 1.18 36.91
C GLY A 353 -1.61 0.16 36.55
N LYS A 354 -2.89 0.51 36.73
CA LYS A 354 -4.02 -0.39 36.43
C LYS A 354 -4.31 -0.48 34.94
N ASP A 355 -4.29 0.67 34.26
CA ASP A 355 -4.66 0.76 32.86
C ASP A 355 -3.42 0.92 31.99
N LEU A 356 -3.55 0.53 30.73
CA LEU A 356 -2.49 0.65 29.73
C LEU A 356 -2.81 1.79 28.78
N HIS A 357 -1.99 2.83 28.75
CA HIS A 357 -1.97 3.75 27.62
C HIS A 357 -1.12 3.16 26.51
N ILE A 358 -1.67 3.18 25.29
CA ILE A 358 -0.96 2.81 24.06
C ILE A 358 -1.07 3.96 23.08
N SER A 359 0.03 4.27 22.40
CA SER A 359 0.03 5.15 21.24
C SER A 359 0.89 4.61 20.12
N VAL A 360 0.53 4.97 18.90
CA VAL A 360 1.33 4.78 17.69
C VAL A 360 1.53 6.13 17.00
N THR A 361 2.76 6.40 16.58
CA THR A 361 3.08 7.58 15.78
C THR A 361 3.65 7.14 14.44
N MET A 362 2.96 7.52 13.36
CA MET A 362 3.28 7.11 11.99
C MET A 362 3.56 8.35 11.14
N PRO A 363 4.83 8.70 10.87
CA PRO A 363 5.20 9.98 10.26
C PRO A 363 5.01 10.08 8.77
N SER A 364 4.81 8.96 8.08
CA SER A 364 4.88 8.93 6.63
C SER A 364 3.84 8.06 5.93
N ILE A 365 2.57 8.12 6.37
CA ILE A 365 1.48 7.37 5.73
C ILE A 365 1.15 7.99 4.37
N GLN A 366 1.34 7.22 3.30
CA GLN A 366 1.04 7.61 1.93
C GLN A 366 -0.28 6.98 1.48
N VAL A 367 -1.37 7.74 1.54
CA VAL A 367 -2.71 7.26 1.16
C VAL A 367 -3.47 8.31 0.35
N GLY A 368 -4.38 7.84 -0.49
CA GLY A 368 -5.34 8.63 -1.25
C GLY A 368 -6.68 7.90 -1.41
N THR A 369 -7.73 8.65 -1.72
CA THR A 369 -9.08 8.11 -1.93
C THR A 369 -9.62 8.40 -3.34
N LEU A 370 -8.76 8.93 -4.20
CA LEU A 370 -8.96 9.27 -5.60
C LEU A 370 -7.84 8.66 -6.44
N GLU A 371 -8.19 8.31 -7.69
CA GLU A 371 -7.24 7.89 -8.74
C GLU A 371 -6.48 6.59 -8.41
N GLY A 372 -5.64 6.15 -9.33
CA GLY A 372 -4.87 4.91 -9.21
C GLY A 372 -5.74 3.68 -8.97
N GLY A 373 -5.29 2.78 -8.10
CA GLY A 373 -6.01 1.55 -7.78
C GLY A 373 -7.34 1.79 -7.04
N THR A 374 -7.61 3.00 -6.55
CA THR A 374 -8.85 3.31 -5.83
C THR A 374 -10.08 3.36 -6.73
N GLU A 375 -9.90 3.44 -8.05
CA GLU A 375 -11.00 3.44 -9.04
C GLU A 375 -11.49 2.03 -9.40
N LEU A 376 -10.71 0.99 -9.07
CA LEU A 376 -11.13 -0.39 -9.27
C LEU A 376 -12.34 -0.71 -8.39
N ALA A 377 -13.33 -1.41 -8.94
CA ALA A 377 -14.62 -1.62 -8.29
C ALA A 377 -14.52 -2.25 -6.89
N SER A 378 -13.66 -3.28 -6.72
CA SER A 378 -13.47 -3.98 -5.44
C SER A 378 -12.83 -3.07 -4.38
N GLN A 379 -11.84 -2.29 -4.77
CA GLN A 379 -11.14 -1.34 -3.91
C GLN A 379 -12.03 -0.15 -3.56
N ALA A 380 -12.81 0.35 -4.52
CA ALA A 380 -13.81 1.37 -4.31
C ALA A 380 -14.89 0.91 -3.32
N ALA A 381 -15.35 -0.34 -3.40
CA ALA A 381 -16.29 -0.91 -2.42
C ALA A 381 -15.71 -0.92 -0.99
N CYS A 382 -14.42 -1.25 -0.85
CA CYS A 382 -13.73 -1.19 0.44
C CYS A 382 -13.60 0.24 0.99
N LEU A 383 -13.32 1.23 0.14
CA LEU A 383 -13.30 2.65 0.51
C LEU A 383 -14.71 3.17 0.87
N ASN A 384 -15.75 2.68 0.18
CA ASN A 384 -17.15 2.98 0.49
C ASN A 384 -17.57 2.41 1.85
N LEU A 385 -17.12 1.20 2.20
CA LEU A 385 -17.35 0.60 3.53
C LEU A 385 -16.80 1.49 4.66
N LEU A 386 -15.64 2.12 4.43
CA LEU A 386 -15.04 3.07 5.34
C LEU A 386 -15.68 4.47 5.29
N GLY A 387 -16.50 4.75 4.27
CA GLY A 387 -17.13 6.05 4.04
C GLY A 387 -16.17 7.14 3.57
N VAL A 388 -15.08 6.77 2.88
CA VAL A 388 -14.01 7.71 2.47
C VAL A 388 -13.71 7.67 0.97
N LYS A 389 -14.48 6.96 0.13
CA LYS A 389 -14.22 6.95 -1.33
C LYS A 389 -14.40 8.33 -1.95
N GLY A 390 -13.48 8.71 -2.83
CA GLY A 390 -13.54 9.91 -3.64
C GLY A 390 -13.09 11.18 -2.92
N ALA A 391 -13.30 12.32 -3.60
CA ALA A 391 -13.02 13.64 -3.09
C ALA A 391 -14.05 14.04 -2.03
N ASN A 392 -13.62 14.65 -0.94
CA ASN A 392 -14.54 15.21 0.02
C ASN A 392 -15.08 16.56 -0.49
N LYS A 393 -16.41 16.66 -0.63
CA LYS A 393 -17.08 17.86 -1.18
C LYS A 393 -17.05 19.08 -0.26
N HIS A 394 -16.88 18.89 1.04
CA HIS A 394 -17.00 19.95 2.04
C HIS A 394 -15.63 20.44 2.50
N LYS A 395 -14.66 19.54 2.63
CA LYS A 395 -13.34 19.83 3.14
C LYS A 395 -12.28 19.03 2.39
N GLU A 396 -11.58 19.70 1.49
CA GLU A 396 -10.55 19.10 0.65
C GLU A 396 -9.52 18.29 1.46
N GLY A 397 -9.25 17.05 1.03
CA GLY A 397 -8.30 16.15 1.67
C GLY A 397 -8.82 15.44 2.93
N GLU A 398 -10.07 15.67 3.32
CA GLU A 398 -10.60 15.08 4.55
C GLU A 398 -10.76 13.56 4.45
N ASN A 399 -11.18 13.04 3.30
CA ASN A 399 -11.36 11.60 3.14
C ASN A 399 -10.02 10.87 3.24
N SER A 400 -8.97 11.40 2.60
CA SER A 400 -7.62 10.83 2.71
C SER A 400 -7.03 10.95 4.12
N ARG A 401 -7.32 12.04 4.85
CA ARG A 401 -6.94 12.19 6.27
C ARG A 401 -7.65 11.17 7.16
N VAL A 402 -8.96 10.96 6.96
CA VAL A 402 -9.73 9.94 7.69
C VAL A 402 -9.21 8.54 7.38
N LEU A 403 -8.87 8.24 6.12
CA LEU A 403 -8.25 6.96 5.77
C LEU A 403 -6.90 6.76 6.50
N ALA A 404 -6.05 7.78 6.55
CA ALA A 404 -4.78 7.70 7.29
C ALA A 404 -4.99 7.45 8.80
N LYS A 405 -6.00 8.09 9.39
CA LYS A 405 -6.42 7.85 10.78
C LYS A 405 -6.88 6.42 11.01
N ILE A 406 -7.70 5.87 10.11
CA ILE A 406 -8.16 4.47 10.15
C ILE A 406 -6.97 3.50 10.06
N VAL A 407 -6.00 3.78 9.19
CA VAL A 407 -4.77 2.98 9.07
C VAL A 407 -4.01 2.99 10.39
N ALA A 408 -3.74 4.16 10.97
CA ALA A 408 -3.01 4.27 12.24
C ALA A 408 -3.74 3.60 13.41
N ALA A 409 -5.06 3.78 13.51
CA ALA A 409 -5.86 3.13 14.55
C ALA A 409 -5.93 1.61 14.39
N SER A 410 -5.94 1.12 13.15
CA SER A 410 -5.87 -0.32 12.87
C SER A 410 -4.48 -0.87 13.21
N VAL A 411 -3.41 -0.11 12.96
CA VAL A 411 -2.04 -0.46 13.39
C VAL A 411 -1.99 -0.54 14.91
N LEU A 412 -2.54 0.45 15.64
CA LEU A 412 -2.63 0.42 17.11
C LEU A 412 -3.33 -0.84 17.62
N ALA A 413 -4.48 -1.18 17.04
CA ALA A 413 -5.21 -2.40 17.39
C ALA A 413 -4.38 -3.67 17.10
N GLY A 414 -3.73 -3.73 15.95
CA GLY A 414 -2.83 -4.81 15.58
C GLY A 414 -1.67 -4.96 16.56
N GLU A 415 -0.96 -3.86 16.87
CA GLU A 415 0.16 -3.80 17.81
C GLU A 415 -0.25 -4.33 19.19
N LEU A 416 -1.37 -3.82 19.71
CA LEU A 416 -1.92 -4.22 21.01
C LEU A 416 -2.14 -5.74 21.07
N SER A 417 -2.80 -6.31 20.06
CA SER A 417 -3.09 -7.75 20.03
C SER A 417 -1.82 -8.60 19.89
N LEU A 418 -0.89 -8.22 19.00
CA LEU A 418 0.32 -8.99 18.76
C LEU A 418 1.27 -8.95 19.96
N LEU A 419 1.53 -7.78 20.54
CA LEU A 419 2.35 -7.65 21.74
C LEU A 419 1.77 -8.48 22.89
N SER A 420 0.44 -8.46 23.05
CA SER A 420 -0.24 -9.29 24.05
C SER A 420 -0.09 -10.79 23.81
N ALA A 421 -0.16 -11.23 22.56
CA ALA A 421 0.05 -12.64 22.20
C ALA A 421 1.51 -13.08 22.43
N ILE A 422 2.48 -12.20 22.20
CA ILE A 422 3.90 -12.45 22.50
C ILE A 422 4.11 -12.53 24.02
N ALA A 423 3.63 -11.54 24.76
CA ALA A 423 3.70 -11.48 26.23
C ALA A 423 3.10 -12.73 26.89
N ALA A 424 2.00 -13.27 26.34
CA ALA A 424 1.35 -14.48 26.85
C ALA A 424 1.98 -15.79 26.33
N GLY A 425 3.03 -15.75 25.50
CA GLY A 425 3.63 -16.96 24.90
C GLY A 425 2.71 -17.70 23.90
N GLN A 426 1.72 -17.01 23.33
CA GLN A 426 0.66 -17.59 22.49
C GLN A 426 0.94 -17.51 20.99
N LEU A 427 1.99 -16.79 20.57
CA LEU A 427 2.28 -16.53 19.15
C LEU A 427 2.41 -17.82 18.33
N VAL A 428 3.31 -18.73 18.75
CA VAL A 428 3.61 -19.97 18.02
C VAL A 428 2.37 -20.87 17.92
N LYS A 429 1.63 -21.04 19.03
CA LYS A 429 0.41 -21.86 19.06
C LYS A 429 -0.67 -21.33 18.10
N SER A 430 -0.81 -20.01 18.00
CA SER A 430 -1.81 -19.38 17.14
C SER A 430 -1.43 -19.51 15.66
N HIS A 431 -0.17 -19.25 15.30
CA HIS A 431 0.31 -19.45 13.93
C HIS A 431 0.21 -20.92 13.48
N LEU A 432 0.53 -21.89 14.35
CA LEU A 432 0.41 -23.32 14.02
C LEU A 432 -1.05 -23.74 13.75
N LYS A 433 -2.02 -23.15 14.46
CA LYS A 433 -3.43 -23.51 14.33
C LYS A 433 -4.09 -22.94 13.07
N TYR A 434 -3.75 -21.71 12.68
CA TYR A 434 -4.47 -20.97 11.64
C TYR A 434 -3.65 -20.68 10.38
N ASN A 435 -2.32 -20.78 10.44
CA ASN A 435 -1.42 -20.45 9.32
C ASN A 435 -0.73 -21.70 8.73
N ARG A 436 -1.01 -22.91 9.26
CA ARG A 436 -0.62 -24.18 8.65
C ARG A 436 -1.86 -25.00 8.28
N SER A 437 -1.81 -25.69 7.14
CA SER A 437 -2.78 -26.73 6.79
C SER A 437 -2.87 -27.76 7.92
N THR A 438 -4.09 -28.09 8.35
CA THR A 438 -4.42 -29.02 9.44
C THR A 438 -3.79 -30.41 9.30
N LYS A 439 -3.19 -30.75 8.14
CA LYS A 439 -2.50 -32.02 7.89
C LYS A 439 -1.22 -32.24 8.72
N HIS A 440 -0.61 -31.21 9.33
CA HIS A 440 0.65 -31.36 10.08
C HIS A 440 0.54 -31.22 11.61
N ILE A 441 -0.64 -30.91 12.16
CA ILE A 441 -0.80 -30.63 13.61
C ILE A 441 -0.71 -31.92 14.45
N SER A 442 -0.94 -33.09 13.86
CA SER A 442 -0.86 -34.40 14.54
C SER A 442 0.56 -34.87 14.89
N GLN A 443 1.62 -34.17 14.47
CA GLN A 443 3.02 -34.59 14.69
C GLN A 443 3.76 -33.81 15.78
N LEU A 444 3.17 -32.74 16.35
CA LEU A 444 3.87 -31.83 17.27
C LEU A 444 3.40 -31.90 18.73
N THR A 445 2.48 -32.80 19.08
CA THR A 445 2.04 -33.01 20.49
C THR A 445 2.94 -33.97 21.26
N GLY A 446 4.24 -33.97 20.96
CA GLY A 446 5.21 -34.89 21.54
C GLY A 446 6.55 -34.24 21.84
N ILE A 447 6.57 -33.08 22.50
CA ILE A 447 7.67 -32.57 23.33
C ILE A 447 7.06 -31.81 24.52
#